data_AF-A0A935GCN2-F1
#
_entry.id   AF-A0A935GCN2-F1
#
_cell.length_a   1.000
_cell.length_b   1.000
_cell.length_c   1.000
_cell.angle_alpha   90.00
_cell.angle_beta   90.00
_cell.angle_gamma   90.00
#
_symmetry.space_group_name_H-M   'P 1'
#
loop_
_entity.id
_entity.type
_entity.pdbx_description
1 polymer ?
#
loop_
_entity_poly.entity_id
_entity_poly.type
_entity_poly.pdbx_seq_one_letter_code
_entity_poly.pdbx_strand_id
1 'polypeptide(L)'
;MSPIYQDTVLNNPGPYTIKASITDASGIQTARLIWSINNGAPDSVDMTNTSGSTYEAIIPAQAYNTRIDYTVKAIDASPANNVATVSKWFFTKRVLTQDITIGTGTGTTQYNPVYNLYGYNYTQQIYTASEITAAGGTPGGQIYKIKFHWNGSGNLTNGDVWTIYMGNTTKTSFSSTTDWVPLSSMTEVYTGQVTLPPSAGWVTITLTTPFTWDGNNLVIAVDENVPSYGSTAYWYCTSTSPNYQAIYYRSDSNNPDPASPPSASGRSYNRPNVQLTFEIPSHDNDVQFIAITEPSGVLYSTNQYNIKGKFKNIGNNALTSFTIKYKINGVEQTPFTCTETILTDEVREITFATDVTFSTGDIEILAWTESPNGSIDENPADDTARVSLFCCSAGYAGTYTIDSSQPTAR
;
A
#
# COMPACT_ATOMS: atom_id res chain seq x y z
N MET A 1 3.84 -21.76 8.29
CA MET A 1 3.63 -21.88 6.83
C MET A 1 3.63 -20.48 6.24
N SER A 2 4.29 -20.26 5.10
CA SER A 2 4.21 -19.00 4.35
C SER A 2 2.77 -18.72 3.87
N PRO A 3 2.42 -17.47 3.51
CA PRO A 3 1.05 -17.15 3.14
C PRO A 3 0.58 -17.96 1.92
N ILE A 4 -0.65 -18.45 2.00
CA ILE A 4 -1.37 -19.01 0.86
C ILE A 4 -1.95 -17.82 0.10
N TYR A 5 -1.43 -17.53 -1.10
CA TYR A 5 -1.98 -16.48 -1.95
C TYR A 5 -3.33 -16.93 -2.51
N GLN A 6 -4.37 -16.20 -2.14
CA GLN A 6 -5.74 -16.39 -2.64
C GLN A 6 -6.50 -15.06 -2.60
N ASP A 7 -7.55 -14.94 -3.43
CA ASP A 7 -8.39 -13.73 -3.54
C ASP A 7 -7.59 -12.48 -3.95
N THR A 8 -7.52 -11.42 -3.15
CA THR A 8 -6.91 -10.15 -3.55
C THR A 8 -5.63 -9.90 -2.76
N VAL A 9 -4.53 -9.66 -3.47
CA VAL A 9 -3.22 -9.31 -2.92
C VAL A 9 -2.96 -7.82 -3.17
N LEU A 10 -2.94 -7.04 -2.09
CA LEU A 10 -2.78 -5.59 -2.16
C LEU A 10 -1.32 -5.16 -2.13
N ASN A 11 -0.95 -4.22 -3.00
CA ASN A 11 0.35 -3.53 -3.01
C ASN A 11 1.57 -4.45 -2.99
N ASN A 12 1.42 -5.67 -3.51
CA ASN A 12 2.50 -6.64 -3.62
C ASN A 12 2.49 -7.19 -5.04
N PRO A 13 3.40 -6.74 -5.92
CA PRO A 13 3.53 -7.23 -7.28
C PRO A 13 4.27 -8.57 -7.34
N GLY A 14 4.70 -9.15 -6.21
CA GLY A 14 5.51 -10.36 -6.15
C GLY A 14 7.02 -10.06 -6.13
N PRO A 15 7.88 -11.06 -6.38
CA PRO A 15 7.56 -12.44 -6.75
C PRO A 15 6.79 -13.21 -5.68
N TYR A 16 6.00 -14.22 -6.08
CA TYR A 16 5.15 -14.98 -5.17
C TYR A 16 5.73 -16.36 -4.91
N THR A 17 6.20 -16.59 -3.68
CA THR A 17 6.66 -17.92 -3.25
C THR A 17 5.47 -18.81 -2.90
N ILE A 18 5.19 -19.82 -3.72
CA ILE A 18 4.14 -20.81 -3.48
C ILE A 18 4.73 -22.01 -2.74
N LYS A 19 4.13 -22.36 -1.61
CA LYS A 19 4.52 -23.53 -0.80
C LYS A 19 3.38 -24.54 -0.72
N ALA A 20 3.71 -25.81 -0.80
CA ALA A 20 2.77 -26.91 -0.61
C ALA A 20 3.38 -28.01 0.26
N SER A 21 2.58 -28.59 1.14
CA SER A 21 2.94 -29.84 1.80
C SER A 21 2.47 -31.00 0.93
N ILE A 22 3.41 -31.80 0.41
CA ILE A 22 3.17 -32.91 -0.51
C ILE A 22 3.75 -34.17 0.12
N THR A 23 2.92 -35.19 0.27
CA THR A 23 3.28 -36.48 0.85
C THR A 23 2.62 -37.60 0.07
N ASP A 24 3.37 -38.67 -0.16
CA ASP A 24 2.83 -39.94 -0.64
C ASP A 24 3.66 -41.10 -0.06
N ALA A 25 3.03 -42.26 0.17
CA ALA A 25 3.70 -43.42 0.74
C ALA A 25 4.75 -44.04 -0.19
N SER A 26 4.59 -43.90 -1.51
CA SER A 26 5.54 -44.36 -2.52
C SER A 26 6.69 -43.36 -2.77
N GLY A 27 6.60 -42.15 -2.19
CA GLY A 27 7.49 -41.03 -2.48
C GLY A 27 6.96 -40.16 -3.63
N ILE A 28 7.61 -39.02 -3.85
CA ILE A 28 7.20 -38.04 -4.88
C ILE A 28 8.16 -38.13 -6.05
N GLN A 29 7.64 -38.40 -7.25
CA GLN A 29 8.42 -38.40 -8.48
C GLN A 29 8.60 -36.98 -9.02
N THR A 30 7.52 -36.21 -9.10
CA THR A 30 7.58 -34.79 -9.51
C THR A 30 6.59 -33.95 -8.71
N ALA A 31 6.97 -32.70 -8.47
CA ALA A 31 6.08 -31.65 -8.00
C ALA A 31 6.29 -30.43 -8.91
N ARG A 32 5.22 -29.87 -9.45
CA ARG A 32 5.27 -28.76 -10.41
C ARG A 32 4.24 -27.71 -10.05
N LEU A 33 4.66 -26.45 -10.12
CA LEU A 33 3.78 -25.30 -10.09
C LEU A 33 3.45 -24.90 -11.52
N ILE A 34 2.17 -24.75 -11.82
CA ILE A 34 1.64 -24.34 -13.12
C ILE A 34 0.79 -23.10 -12.87
N TRP A 35 0.91 -22.04 -13.66
CA TRP A 35 0.07 -20.84 -13.50
C TRP A 35 -0.28 -20.22 -14.84
N SER A 36 -1.42 -19.52 -14.90
CA SER A 36 -1.83 -18.70 -16.03
C SER A 36 -2.08 -17.27 -15.59
N ILE A 37 -1.72 -16.33 -16.45
CA ILE A 37 -1.91 -14.89 -16.25
C ILE A 37 -3.10 -14.44 -17.08
N ASN A 38 -4.13 -13.87 -16.46
CA ASN A 38 -5.34 -13.34 -17.13
C ASN A 38 -5.98 -14.34 -18.12
N ASN A 39 -6.12 -15.61 -17.72
CA ASN A 39 -6.60 -16.72 -18.58
C ASN A 39 -5.74 -16.99 -19.84
N GLY A 40 -4.52 -16.47 -19.89
CA GLY A 40 -3.55 -16.73 -20.97
C GLY A 40 -2.97 -18.14 -20.93
N ALA A 41 -2.01 -18.40 -21.82
CA ALA A 41 -1.32 -19.68 -21.85
C ALA A 41 -0.62 -19.97 -20.51
N PRO A 42 -0.70 -21.21 -20.00
CA PRO A 42 -0.06 -21.55 -18.74
C PRO A 42 1.46 -21.63 -18.89
N ASP A 43 2.15 -21.15 -17.87
CA ASP A 43 3.58 -21.35 -17.64
C ASP A 43 3.78 -22.33 -16.45
N SER A 44 4.97 -22.88 -16.29
CA SER A 44 5.24 -23.83 -15.22
C SER A 44 6.70 -23.92 -14.81
N VAL A 45 6.93 -24.31 -13.55
CA VAL A 45 8.26 -24.55 -12.98
C VAL A 45 8.21 -25.74 -12.02
N ASP A 46 9.27 -26.54 -11.97
CA ASP A 46 9.40 -27.61 -10.98
C ASP A 46 9.54 -27.02 -9.57
N MET A 47 8.92 -27.68 -8.60
CA MET A 47 9.00 -27.28 -7.20
C MET A 47 10.19 -27.99 -6.52
N THR A 48 10.91 -27.24 -5.67
CA THR A 48 12.05 -27.76 -4.90
C THR A 48 11.58 -28.19 -3.51
N ASN A 49 11.97 -29.39 -3.05
CA ASN A 49 11.74 -29.79 -1.66
C ASN A 49 12.70 -29.02 -0.73
N THR A 50 12.17 -28.19 0.15
CA THR A 50 12.97 -27.36 1.06
C THR A 50 13.11 -27.96 2.46
N SER A 51 12.15 -28.78 2.91
CA SER A 51 12.21 -29.50 4.18
C SER A 51 11.04 -30.47 4.34
N GLY A 52 11.34 -31.74 4.63
CA GLY A 52 10.33 -32.76 4.90
C GLY A 52 9.36 -32.93 3.73
N SER A 53 8.08 -32.61 3.95
CA SER A 53 7.03 -32.62 2.93
C SER A 53 6.85 -31.28 2.21
N THR A 54 7.66 -30.26 2.51
CA THR A 54 7.46 -28.89 1.98
C THR A 54 8.15 -28.72 0.64
N TYR A 55 7.38 -28.41 -0.39
CA TYR A 55 7.85 -28.06 -1.73
C TYR A 55 7.57 -26.59 -2.02
N GLU A 56 8.50 -25.92 -2.69
CA GLU A 56 8.45 -24.49 -2.98
C GLU A 56 8.78 -24.17 -4.44
N ALA A 57 8.10 -23.18 -5.00
CA ALA A 57 8.38 -22.58 -6.30
C ALA A 57 7.95 -21.12 -6.31
N ILE A 58 8.38 -20.36 -7.32
CA ILE A 58 8.14 -18.92 -7.42
C ILE A 58 7.36 -18.61 -8.69
N ILE A 59 6.27 -17.85 -8.56
CA ILE A 59 5.66 -17.12 -9.68
C ILE A 59 6.38 -15.78 -9.77
N PRO A 60 6.96 -15.40 -10.93
CA PRO A 60 7.61 -14.10 -11.10
C PRO A 60 6.67 -12.93 -10.78
N ALA A 61 7.24 -11.77 -10.51
CA ALA A 61 6.45 -10.56 -10.27
C ALA A 61 5.48 -10.29 -11.43
N GLN A 62 4.27 -9.86 -11.09
CA GLN A 62 3.20 -9.55 -12.03
C GLN A 62 2.80 -8.09 -11.86
N ALA A 63 2.42 -7.45 -12.96
CA ALA A 63 1.83 -6.11 -12.92
C ALA A 63 0.57 -6.10 -12.05
N TYR A 64 0.18 -4.92 -11.58
CA TYR A 64 -1.12 -4.75 -10.92
C TYR A 64 -2.27 -4.99 -11.89
N ASN A 65 -3.44 -5.28 -11.33
CA ASN A 65 -4.66 -5.66 -12.01
C ASN A 65 -4.55 -6.95 -12.82
N THR A 66 -3.76 -7.89 -12.30
CA THR A 66 -3.53 -9.19 -12.92
C THR A 66 -4.19 -10.28 -12.11
N ARG A 67 -4.95 -11.15 -12.77
CA ARG A 67 -5.44 -12.42 -12.21
C ARG A 67 -4.42 -13.53 -12.48
N ILE A 68 -4.03 -14.23 -11.43
CA ILE A 68 -3.15 -15.40 -11.47
C ILE A 68 -3.94 -16.60 -10.99
N ASP A 69 -4.16 -17.57 -11.87
CA ASP A 69 -4.69 -18.88 -11.52
C ASP A 69 -3.50 -19.85 -11.47
N TYR A 70 -3.26 -20.51 -10.33
CA TYR A 70 -2.15 -21.43 -10.17
C TYR A 70 -2.60 -22.79 -9.65
N THR A 71 -1.87 -23.82 -10.06
CA THR A 71 -2.08 -25.22 -9.69
C THR A 71 -0.76 -25.84 -9.28
N VAL A 72 -0.73 -26.42 -8.08
CA VAL A 72 0.33 -27.34 -7.68
C VAL A 72 -0.09 -28.74 -8.11
N LYS A 73 0.74 -29.41 -8.91
CA LYS A 73 0.55 -30.78 -9.39
C LYS A 73 1.68 -31.65 -8.87
N ALA A 74 1.35 -32.74 -8.21
CA ALA A 74 2.29 -33.77 -7.77
C ALA A 74 2.01 -35.09 -8.49
N ILE A 75 3.07 -35.82 -8.80
CA ILE A 75 3.03 -37.19 -9.30
C ILE A 75 3.85 -38.05 -8.35
N ASP A 76 3.25 -39.13 -7.85
CA ASP A 76 3.92 -40.07 -6.97
C ASP A 76 4.96 -40.94 -7.70
N ALA A 77 5.77 -41.68 -6.94
CA ALA A 77 6.77 -42.60 -7.50
C ALA A 77 6.25 -44.04 -7.66
N SER A 78 4.93 -44.25 -7.55
CA SER A 78 4.33 -45.56 -7.79
C SER A 78 4.41 -45.92 -9.29
N PRO A 79 4.36 -47.20 -9.67
CA PRO A 79 4.30 -47.60 -11.09
C PRO A 79 3.09 -47.02 -11.83
N ALA A 80 2.03 -46.64 -11.11
CA ALA A 80 0.82 -46.04 -11.66
C ALA A 80 0.93 -44.51 -11.81
N ASN A 81 1.98 -43.86 -11.26
CA ASN A 81 2.20 -42.42 -11.29
C ASN A 81 0.93 -41.63 -10.92
N ASN A 82 0.40 -41.87 -9.71
CA ASN A 82 -0.84 -41.24 -9.28
C ASN A 82 -0.64 -39.72 -9.18
N VAL A 83 -1.69 -38.97 -9.55
CA VAL A 83 -1.65 -37.52 -9.68
C VAL A 83 -2.54 -36.87 -8.64
N ALA A 84 -2.00 -35.85 -7.96
CA ALA A 84 -2.76 -34.96 -7.09
C ALA A 84 -2.60 -33.51 -7.55
N THR A 85 -3.68 -32.73 -7.50
CA THR A 85 -3.65 -31.30 -7.82
C THR A 85 -4.38 -30.47 -6.78
N VAL A 86 -3.88 -29.26 -6.54
CA VAL A 86 -4.59 -28.21 -5.81
C VAL A 86 -4.50 -26.91 -6.60
N SER A 87 -5.65 -26.30 -6.87
CA SER A 87 -5.76 -25.07 -7.65
C SER A 87 -6.29 -23.93 -6.77
N LYS A 88 -5.73 -22.75 -6.99
CA LYS A 88 -6.07 -21.50 -6.31
C LYS A 88 -5.93 -20.35 -7.30
N TRP A 89 -6.47 -19.20 -6.94
CA TRP A 89 -6.31 -17.99 -7.73
C TRP A 89 -6.12 -16.80 -6.81
N PHE A 90 -5.39 -15.79 -7.28
CA PHE A 90 -5.35 -14.48 -6.66
C PHE A 90 -5.28 -13.37 -7.70
N PHE A 91 -5.58 -12.15 -7.29
CA PHE A 91 -5.58 -10.93 -8.10
C PHE A 91 -4.67 -9.90 -7.46
N THR A 92 -3.80 -9.27 -8.26
CA THR A 92 -2.91 -8.21 -7.79
C THR A 92 -3.63 -6.88 -7.89
N LYS A 93 -3.70 -6.10 -6.83
CA LYS A 93 -4.33 -4.77 -6.85
C LYS A 93 -3.41 -3.74 -6.22
N ARG A 94 -3.26 -2.60 -6.90
CA ARG A 94 -2.65 -1.41 -6.29
C ARG A 94 -3.75 -0.64 -5.57
N VAL A 95 -3.45 -0.23 -4.34
CA VAL A 95 -4.30 0.64 -3.55
C VAL A 95 -3.42 1.74 -2.98
N LEU A 96 -3.78 3.00 -3.26
CA LEU A 96 -3.09 4.12 -2.65
C LEU A 96 -3.59 4.29 -1.22
N THR A 97 -2.65 4.40 -0.29
CA THR A 97 -2.99 4.57 1.12
C THR A 97 -2.20 5.70 1.75
N GLN A 98 -2.81 6.40 2.69
CA GLN A 98 -2.13 7.38 3.53
C GLN A 98 -2.40 7.11 5.01
N ASP A 99 -1.44 7.46 5.86
CA ASP A 99 -1.66 7.48 7.30
C ASP A 99 -2.25 8.83 7.71
N ILE A 100 -3.48 8.83 8.19
CA ILE A 100 -4.07 10.01 8.83
C ILE A 100 -3.89 9.91 10.34
N THR A 101 -3.55 11.01 11.01
CA THR A 101 -3.33 11.04 12.46
C THR A 101 -4.49 11.75 13.16
N ILE A 102 -5.13 11.06 14.10
CA ILE A 102 -6.23 11.61 14.90
C ILE A 102 -5.81 11.69 16.36
N GLY A 103 -5.77 12.91 16.87
CA GLY A 103 -5.21 13.22 18.17
C GLY A 103 -3.68 13.37 18.13
N THR A 104 -3.18 14.42 18.76
CA THR A 104 -1.75 14.76 18.84
C THR A 104 -1.31 15.15 20.25
N GLY A 105 -2.20 14.97 21.24
CA GLY A 105 -1.92 15.26 22.64
C GLY A 105 -0.75 14.42 23.18
N THR A 106 0.02 15.02 24.08
CA THR A 106 1.21 14.41 24.70
C THR A 106 0.94 13.83 26.08
N GLY A 107 -0.29 13.98 26.60
CA GLY A 107 -0.71 13.29 27.80
C GLY A 107 -0.69 11.78 27.59
N THR A 108 -0.66 11.01 28.67
CA THR A 108 -0.67 9.54 28.60
C THR A 108 -1.87 8.96 29.32
N THR A 109 -2.36 7.83 28.83
CA THR A 109 -3.38 7.01 29.47
C THR A 109 -2.91 5.57 29.60
N GLN A 110 -3.39 4.89 30.64
CA GLN A 110 -3.21 3.46 30.86
C GLN A 110 -4.51 2.68 30.64
N TYR A 111 -5.65 3.36 30.46
CA TYR A 111 -6.96 2.71 30.44
C TYR A 111 -7.44 2.31 29.04
N ASN A 112 -6.85 2.90 28.00
CA ASN A 112 -7.20 2.70 26.61
C ASN A 112 -5.91 2.68 25.77
N PRO A 113 -5.80 1.89 24.69
CA PRO A 113 -6.82 0.95 24.19
C PRO A 113 -7.00 -0.31 25.05
N VAL A 114 -6.04 -0.61 25.94
CA VAL A 114 -6.12 -1.74 26.88
C VAL A 114 -5.55 -1.32 28.23
N TYR A 115 -6.01 -1.95 29.32
CA TYR A 115 -5.44 -1.74 30.64
C TYR A 115 -4.80 -3.01 31.21
N ASN A 116 -3.52 -3.16 30.92
CA ASN A 116 -2.75 -4.39 31.16
C ASN A 116 -2.49 -4.76 32.65
N LEU A 117 -3.12 -4.08 33.62
CA LEU A 117 -3.05 -4.45 35.05
C LEU A 117 -4.20 -5.37 35.49
N TYR A 118 -5.04 -5.81 34.55
CA TYR A 118 -6.19 -6.68 34.79
C TYR A 118 -6.25 -7.71 33.67
N GLY A 119 -6.70 -8.92 34.02
CA GLY A 119 -6.66 -10.03 33.05
C GLY A 119 -7.76 -10.09 32.02
N TYR A 120 -8.75 -9.20 32.08
CA TYR A 120 -9.75 -9.07 31.02
C TYR A 120 -10.11 -7.61 30.82
N ASN A 121 -10.18 -7.18 29.56
CA ASN A 121 -10.41 -5.80 29.19
C ASN A 121 -11.38 -5.69 28.02
N TYR A 122 -12.33 -4.78 28.13
CA TYR A 122 -13.12 -4.35 26.98
C TYR A 122 -13.19 -2.83 26.95
N THR A 123 -12.78 -2.22 25.84
CA THR A 123 -12.75 -0.77 25.70
C THR A 123 -13.43 -0.34 24.41
N GLN A 124 -13.98 0.87 24.39
CA GLN A 124 -14.43 1.53 23.17
C GLN A 124 -13.97 2.98 23.13
N GLN A 125 -13.57 3.45 21.96
CA GLN A 125 -13.17 4.83 21.69
C GLN A 125 -13.91 5.37 20.48
N ILE A 126 -14.42 6.61 20.59
CA ILE A 126 -15.11 7.31 19.51
C ILE A 126 -14.17 8.34 18.89
N TYR A 127 -13.97 8.25 17.59
CA TYR A 127 -13.28 9.24 16.75
C TYR A 127 -14.31 9.95 15.89
N THR A 128 -14.41 11.27 16.03
CA THR A 128 -15.50 12.00 15.37
C THR A 128 -15.24 12.14 13.88
N ALA A 129 -16.32 12.23 13.11
CA ALA A 129 -16.23 12.45 11.68
C ALA A 129 -15.42 13.71 11.33
N SER A 130 -15.61 14.79 12.09
CA SER A 130 -14.87 16.04 11.87
C SER A 130 -13.36 15.87 12.07
N GLU A 131 -12.94 15.09 13.05
CA GLU A 131 -11.51 14.79 13.27
C GLU A 131 -10.93 13.93 12.16
N ILE A 132 -11.67 12.90 11.72
CA ILE A 132 -11.26 12.00 10.64
C ILE A 132 -11.14 12.78 9.33
N THR A 133 -12.15 13.57 8.96
CA THR A 133 -12.12 14.42 7.76
C THR A 133 -11.00 15.45 7.83
N ALA A 134 -10.82 16.13 8.97
CA ALA A 134 -9.73 17.11 9.12
C ALA A 134 -8.33 16.48 8.99
N ALA A 135 -8.18 15.21 9.37
CA ALA A 135 -6.95 14.46 9.21
C ALA A 135 -6.73 13.91 7.79
N GLY A 136 -7.72 14.02 6.89
CA GLY A 136 -7.64 13.59 5.49
C GLY A 136 -8.44 12.32 5.15
N GLY A 137 -9.28 11.81 6.04
CA GLY A 137 -10.15 10.68 5.75
C GLY A 137 -11.29 11.06 4.81
N THR A 138 -11.61 10.18 3.86
CA THR A 138 -12.69 10.36 2.88
C THR A 138 -13.81 9.33 3.09
N PRO A 139 -15.09 9.76 3.15
CA PRO A 139 -16.22 8.83 3.22
C PRO A 139 -16.20 7.83 2.07
N GLY A 140 -16.51 6.56 2.37
CA GLY A 140 -16.42 5.44 1.43
C GLY A 140 -15.03 4.79 1.33
N GLY A 141 -13.99 5.42 1.87
CA GLY A 141 -12.63 4.85 1.90
C GLY A 141 -12.50 3.70 2.89
N GLN A 142 -11.67 2.70 2.55
CA GLN A 142 -11.32 1.60 3.44
C GLN A 142 -10.19 1.97 4.40
N ILE A 143 -10.25 1.45 5.63
CA ILE A 143 -9.17 1.47 6.59
C ILE A 143 -8.49 0.10 6.52
N TYR A 144 -7.17 0.07 6.35
CA TYR A 144 -6.38 -1.16 6.28
C TYR A 144 -5.56 -1.44 7.54
N LYS A 145 -5.22 -0.40 8.29
CA LYS A 145 -4.44 -0.52 9.52
C LYS A 145 -4.93 0.49 10.54
N ILE A 146 -4.87 0.08 11.80
CA ILE A 146 -4.95 0.98 12.95
C ILE A 146 -3.60 0.97 13.66
N LYS A 147 -3.16 2.12 14.13
CA LYS A 147 -1.95 2.25 14.92
C LYS A 147 -2.22 3.03 16.18
N PHE A 148 -1.83 2.49 17.33
CA PHE A 148 -1.91 3.18 18.62
C PHE A 148 -0.54 3.74 19.01
N HIS A 149 -0.51 4.95 19.56
CA HIS A 149 0.75 5.62 19.89
C HIS A 149 1.25 5.23 21.29
N TRP A 150 2.18 4.29 21.37
CA TRP A 150 2.79 3.86 22.64
C TRP A 150 3.93 4.80 23.04
N ASN A 151 4.00 5.18 24.31
CA ASN A 151 4.98 6.17 24.79
C ASN A 151 6.38 5.60 25.08
N GLY A 152 6.57 4.28 24.96
CA GLY A 152 7.83 3.60 25.26
C GLY A 152 7.95 3.02 26.68
N SER A 153 6.95 3.21 27.54
CA SER A 153 6.94 2.70 28.92
C SER A 153 5.98 1.51 29.08
N GLY A 154 6.42 0.49 29.83
CA GLY A 154 5.65 -0.71 30.11
C GLY A 154 5.75 -1.79 29.03
N ASN A 155 4.86 -2.77 29.08
CA ASN A 155 4.75 -3.85 28.10
C ASN A 155 3.32 -4.40 28.01
N LEU A 156 3.07 -5.31 27.07
CA LEU A 156 1.82 -6.07 26.91
C LEU A 156 1.93 -7.51 27.43
N THR A 157 2.77 -7.78 28.44
CA THR A 157 2.81 -9.13 29.05
C THR A 157 1.42 -9.49 29.54
N ASN A 158 0.91 -10.66 29.16
CA ASN A 158 -0.46 -11.11 29.50
C ASN A 158 -1.57 -10.14 29.06
N GLY A 159 -1.35 -9.35 28.01
CA GLY A 159 -2.34 -8.42 27.48
C GLY A 159 -2.10 -8.10 26.02
N ASP A 160 -1.57 -9.06 25.27
CA ASP A 160 -1.15 -8.92 23.87
C ASP A 160 -2.07 -9.65 22.88
N VAL A 161 -3.11 -10.39 23.31
CA VAL A 161 -4.05 -11.03 22.38
C VAL A 161 -5.33 -10.22 22.28
N TRP A 162 -5.49 -9.49 21.18
CA TRP A 162 -6.58 -8.55 20.98
C TRP A 162 -7.52 -9.03 19.89
N THR A 163 -8.81 -8.86 20.11
CA THR A 163 -9.82 -8.77 19.05
C THR A 163 -10.27 -7.32 18.93
N ILE A 164 -10.23 -6.78 17.71
CA ILE A 164 -10.58 -5.39 17.43
C ILE A 164 -11.83 -5.36 16.57
N TYR A 165 -12.79 -4.54 17.00
CA TYR A 165 -14.00 -4.26 16.26
C TYR A 165 -14.02 -2.79 15.81
N MET A 166 -14.55 -2.53 14.63
CA MET A 166 -14.81 -1.18 14.15
C MET A 166 -16.27 -1.03 13.75
N GLY A 167 -16.86 0.14 14.01
CA GLY A 167 -18.22 0.45 13.60
C GLY A 167 -18.41 1.93 13.28
N ASN A 168 -19.31 2.22 12.36
CA ASN A 168 -19.79 3.58 12.13
C ASN A 168 -20.90 3.88 13.15
N THR A 169 -20.88 5.06 13.76
CA THR A 169 -21.83 5.43 14.82
C THR A 169 -22.19 6.90 14.79
N THR A 170 -23.42 7.21 15.18
CA THR A 170 -23.87 8.60 15.39
C THR A 170 -23.49 9.14 16.77
N LYS A 171 -23.04 8.27 17.70
CA LYS A 171 -22.61 8.69 19.03
C LYS A 171 -21.38 9.59 18.94
N THR A 172 -21.40 10.72 19.65
CA THR A 172 -20.27 11.64 19.78
C THR A 172 -19.52 11.49 21.10
N SER A 173 -20.15 10.82 22.08
CA SER A 173 -19.60 10.50 23.41
C SER A 173 -20.44 9.41 24.10
N PHE A 174 -19.91 8.86 25.18
CA PHE A 174 -20.57 7.89 26.07
C PHE A 174 -21.27 8.63 27.21
N SER A 175 -22.59 8.53 27.28
CA SER A 175 -23.45 9.25 28.24
C SER A 175 -23.54 8.60 29.62
N SER A 176 -23.26 7.30 29.74
CA SER A 176 -23.20 6.54 31.00
C SER A 176 -22.17 5.40 30.93
N THR A 177 -21.95 4.69 32.03
CA THR A 177 -21.09 3.49 32.09
C THR A 177 -21.73 2.25 31.45
N THR A 178 -22.97 2.33 30.96
CA THR A 178 -23.63 1.24 30.22
C THR A 178 -23.86 1.60 28.75
N ASP A 179 -23.39 2.77 28.32
CA ASP A 179 -23.69 3.34 27.00
C ASP A 179 -22.79 2.81 25.88
N TRP A 180 -22.47 1.52 25.90
CA TRP A 180 -21.67 0.87 24.86
C TRP A 180 -22.30 1.01 23.46
N VAL A 181 -21.48 1.10 22.42
CA VAL A 181 -21.93 0.85 21.06
C VAL A 181 -22.15 -0.67 20.91
N PRO A 182 -23.34 -1.15 20.49
CA PRO A 182 -23.62 -2.58 20.41
C PRO A 182 -22.71 -3.31 19.41
N LEU A 183 -22.24 -4.51 19.76
CA LEU A 183 -21.40 -5.34 18.89
C LEU A 183 -22.02 -5.60 17.51
N SER A 184 -23.34 -5.76 17.44
CA SER A 184 -24.08 -5.97 16.19
C SER A 184 -23.99 -4.81 15.20
N SER A 185 -23.50 -3.64 15.63
CA SER A 185 -23.22 -2.47 14.79
C SER A 185 -21.74 -2.33 14.41
N MET A 186 -20.92 -3.30 14.78
CA MET A 186 -19.48 -3.32 14.52
C MET A 186 -19.09 -4.58 13.74
N THR A 187 -17.94 -4.51 13.08
CA THR A 187 -17.31 -5.62 12.34
C THR A 187 -16.02 -6.01 13.04
N GLU A 188 -15.77 -7.31 13.18
CA GLU A 188 -14.46 -7.81 13.60
C GLU A 188 -13.44 -7.56 12.50
N VAL A 189 -12.46 -6.70 12.76
CA VAL A 189 -11.47 -6.28 11.77
C VAL A 189 -10.09 -6.90 11.98
N TYR A 190 -9.85 -7.43 13.18
CA TYR A 190 -8.60 -8.08 13.54
C TYR A 190 -8.81 -8.99 14.75
N THR A 191 -8.14 -10.15 14.74
CA THR A 191 -7.91 -10.96 15.94
C THR A 191 -6.49 -11.52 15.89
N GLY A 192 -5.74 -11.40 16.98
CA GLY A 192 -4.38 -11.90 17.03
C GLY A 192 -3.49 -11.25 18.09
N GLN A 193 -2.21 -11.60 18.05
CA GLN A 193 -1.20 -11.10 18.98
C GLN A 193 -0.63 -9.74 18.53
N VAL A 194 -0.60 -8.76 19.43
CA VAL A 194 -0.10 -7.39 19.26
C VAL A 194 1.26 -7.24 19.92
N THR A 195 2.26 -6.87 19.14
CA THR A 195 3.63 -6.69 19.62
C THR A 195 4.00 -5.21 19.66
N LEU A 196 4.60 -4.76 20.77
CA LEU A 196 5.13 -3.41 20.89
C LEU A 196 6.44 -3.25 20.09
N PRO A 197 6.70 -2.09 19.47
CA PRO A 197 7.99 -1.79 18.86
C PRO A 197 9.12 -1.76 19.90
N PRO A 198 10.40 -1.88 19.49
CA PRO A 198 11.55 -1.91 20.42
C PRO A 198 11.79 -0.58 21.17
N SER A 199 11.16 0.50 20.73
CA SER A 199 11.22 1.84 21.34
C SER A 199 9.85 2.52 21.20
N ALA A 200 9.65 3.65 21.90
CA ALA A 200 8.43 4.46 21.76
C ALA A 200 8.03 4.69 20.29
N GLY A 201 6.73 4.61 19.99
CA GLY A 201 6.24 4.76 18.63
C GLY A 201 4.87 4.14 18.36
N TRP A 202 4.52 4.06 17.09
CA TRP A 202 3.24 3.54 16.63
C TRP A 202 3.20 2.02 16.61
N VAL A 203 2.31 1.44 17.41
CA VAL A 203 1.99 0.00 17.41
C VAL A 203 1.05 -0.27 16.26
N THR A 204 1.55 -0.86 15.17
CA THR A 204 0.80 -1.05 13.92
C THR A 204 0.08 -2.38 13.90
N ILE A 205 -1.24 -2.34 13.67
CA ILE A 205 -2.09 -3.52 13.52
C ILE A 205 -2.68 -3.50 12.11
N THR A 206 -2.33 -4.48 11.29
CA THR A 206 -2.91 -4.68 9.96
C THR A 206 -4.22 -5.44 10.10
N LEU A 207 -5.31 -4.86 9.59
CA LEU A 207 -6.64 -5.46 9.67
C LEU A 207 -6.70 -6.69 8.75
N THR A 208 -7.29 -7.77 9.25
CA THR A 208 -7.60 -8.96 8.44
C THR A 208 -8.83 -8.72 7.56
N THR A 209 -9.72 -7.85 8.03
CA THR A 209 -10.90 -7.38 7.29
C THR A 209 -10.82 -5.85 7.22
N PRO A 210 -10.47 -5.26 6.06
CA PRO A 210 -10.51 -3.81 5.89
C PRO A 210 -11.88 -3.23 6.22
N PHE A 211 -11.93 -2.04 6.83
CA PHE A 211 -13.18 -1.44 7.29
C PHE A 211 -13.57 -0.22 6.48
N THR A 212 -14.77 -0.19 5.92
CA THR A 212 -15.29 0.98 5.19
C THR A 212 -15.83 2.02 6.15
N TRP A 213 -15.22 3.21 6.15
CA TRP A 213 -15.73 4.35 6.90
C TRP A 213 -16.80 5.09 6.08
N ASP A 214 -18.00 5.28 6.63
CA ASP A 214 -19.15 5.82 5.89
C ASP A 214 -19.31 7.34 6.00
N GLY A 215 -18.42 8.01 6.72
CA GLY A 215 -18.50 9.45 7.00
C GLY A 215 -19.13 9.81 8.36
N ASN A 216 -19.66 8.85 9.13
CA ASN A 216 -20.10 9.06 10.52
C ASN A 216 -18.93 9.05 11.51
N ASN A 217 -19.20 9.11 12.81
CA ASN A 217 -18.14 8.88 13.79
C ASN A 217 -17.71 7.41 13.75
N LEU A 218 -16.45 7.14 14.03
CA LEU A 218 -15.90 5.79 14.10
C LEU A 218 -15.81 5.36 15.57
N VAL A 219 -16.38 4.20 15.91
CA VAL A 219 -16.05 3.50 17.16
C VAL A 219 -15.00 2.43 16.88
N ILE A 220 -13.98 2.38 17.71
CA ILE A 220 -12.99 1.30 17.75
C ILE A 220 -13.13 0.63 19.11
N ALA A 221 -13.36 -0.68 19.11
CA ALA A 221 -13.42 -1.49 20.31
C ALA A 221 -12.21 -2.43 20.37
N VAL A 222 -11.64 -2.61 21.55
CA VAL A 222 -10.57 -3.59 21.81
C VAL A 222 -11.03 -4.50 22.93
N ASP A 223 -11.07 -5.80 22.61
CA ASP A 223 -11.37 -6.89 23.53
C ASP A 223 -10.10 -7.72 23.74
N GLU A 224 -9.65 -7.83 24.99
CA GLU A 224 -8.42 -8.51 25.36
C GLU A 224 -8.74 -9.52 26.48
N ASN A 225 -8.32 -10.76 26.24
CA ASN A 225 -8.85 -11.96 26.89
C ASN A 225 -7.79 -12.85 27.57
N VAL A 226 -6.52 -12.43 27.62
CA VAL A 226 -5.43 -13.22 28.16
C VAL A 226 -5.51 -13.21 29.70
N PRO A 227 -5.69 -14.36 30.36
CA PRO A 227 -5.75 -14.40 31.82
C PRO A 227 -4.46 -13.91 32.48
N SER A 228 -4.58 -13.47 33.73
CA SER A 228 -3.50 -12.82 34.52
C SER A 228 -3.24 -11.38 34.10
N TYR A 229 -2.31 -10.69 34.75
CA TYR A 229 -2.00 -9.29 34.46
C TYR A 229 -0.51 -9.12 34.16
N GLY A 230 -0.19 -8.01 33.51
CA GLY A 230 1.18 -7.62 33.20
C GLY A 230 1.60 -6.35 33.90
N SER A 231 2.32 -5.52 33.15
CA SER A 231 2.73 -4.18 33.57
C SER A 231 2.02 -3.12 32.75
N THR A 232 1.87 -1.92 33.31
CA THR A 232 1.17 -0.82 32.64
C THR A 232 1.91 -0.35 31.39
N ALA A 233 1.34 -0.61 30.21
CA ALA A 233 1.68 0.10 28.99
C ALA A 233 1.00 1.49 28.99
N TYR A 234 1.77 2.53 28.68
CA TYR A 234 1.26 3.90 28.58
C TYR A 234 1.14 4.34 27.13
N TRP A 235 -0.01 4.93 26.79
CA TRP A 235 -0.36 5.35 25.44
C TRP A 235 -0.53 6.86 25.39
N TYR A 236 0.03 7.52 24.40
CA TYR A 236 -0.24 8.94 24.17
C TYR A 236 -1.72 9.14 23.84
N CYS A 237 -2.31 10.18 24.41
CA CYS A 237 -3.72 10.48 24.31
C CYS A 237 -3.98 11.97 24.10
N THR A 238 -5.12 12.25 23.47
CA THR A 238 -5.70 13.59 23.36
C THR A 238 -6.88 13.69 24.30
N SER A 239 -6.94 14.77 25.08
CA SER A 239 -8.10 15.05 25.93
C SER A 239 -9.28 15.46 25.06
N THR A 240 -10.42 14.81 25.28
CA THR A 240 -11.69 15.06 24.59
C THR A 240 -12.70 15.79 25.49
N SER A 241 -12.23 16.31 26.63
CA SER A 241 -13.06 17.05 27.59
C SER A 241 -13.81 18.21 26.89
N PRO A 242 -15.11 18.41 27.17
CA PRO A 242 -15.93 17.77 28.22
C PRO A 242 -16.63 16.47 27.80
N ASN A 243 -16.32 15.91 26.63
CA ASN A 243 -17.01 14.74 26.06
C ASN A 243 -16.26 13.45 26.40
N TYR A 244 -16.94 12.50 27.05
CA TYR A 244 -16.37 11.18 27.32
C TYR A 244 -16.33 10.34 26.03
N GLN A 245 -15.22 10.35 25.31
CA GLN A 245 -15.05 9.62 24.04
C GLN A 245 -14.29 8.30 24.20
N ALA A 246 -14.03 7.88 25.44
CA ALA A 246 -13.52 6.57 25.78
C ALA A 246 -14.31 5.98 26.95
N ILE A 247 -14.56 4.68 26.90
CA ILE A 247 -15.21 3.88 27.95
C ILE A 247 -14.44 2.56 28.08
N TYR A 248 -14.27 2.08 29.32
CA TYR A 248 -13.45 0.90 29.57
C TYR A 248 -14.01 0.06 30.71
N TYR A 249 -13.91 -1.25 30.54
CA TYR A 249 -14.17 -2.27 31.54
C TYR A 249 -12.89 -3.06 31.80
N ARG A 250 -12.66 -3.40 33.07
CA ARG A 250 -11.53 -4.21 33.51
C ARG A 250 -11.96 -5.19 34.59
N SER A 251 -11.43 -6.40 34.59
CA SER A 251 -11.69 -7.39 35.63
C SER A 251 -10.60 -8.46 35.69
N ASP A 252 -10.27 -8.94 36.89
CA ASP A 252 -9.42 -10.13 37.07
C ASP A 252 -10.23 -11.44 37.06
N SER A 253 -11.55 -11.35 37.29
CA SER A 253 -12.39 -12.52 37.54
C SER A 253 -13.48 -12.72 36.49
N ASN A 254 -13.85 -11.69 35.75
CA ASN A 254 -14.93 -11.75 34.76
C ASN A 254 -14.43 -11.30 33.40
N ASN A 255 -14.28 -12.26 32.50
CA ASN A 255 -14.10 -11.98 31.09
C ASN A 255 -15.38 -11.35 30.50
N PRO A 256 -15.38 -10.09 30.01
CA PRO A 256 -16.56 -9.48 29.41
C PRO A 256 -16.94 -10.17 28.09
N ASP A 257 -18.24 -10.37 27.85
CA ASP A 257 -18.75 -10.70 26.52
C ASP A 257 -19.05 -9.39 25.77
N PRO A 258 -18.36 -9.06 24.67
CA PRO A 258 -18.63 -7.84 23.90
C PRO A 258 -20.07 -7.73 23.36
N ALA A 259 -20.79 -8.85 23.20
CA ALA A 259 -22.20 -8.86 22.79
C ALA A 259 -23.16 -8.51 23.95
N SER A 260 -22.71 -8.66 25.20
CA SER A 260 -23.45 -8.30 26.41
C SER A 260 -22.51 -7.69 27.46
N PRO A 261 -21.92 -6.51 27.18
CA PRO A 261 -20.87 -5.97 28.02
C PRO A 261 -21.40 -5.56 29.40
N PRO A 262 -20.66 -5.83 30.49
CA PRO A 262 -21.01 -5.35 31.82
C PRO A 262 -21.07 -3.82 31.92
N SER A 263 -21.50 -3.30 33.08
CA SER A 263 -21.29 -1.90 33.40
C SER A 263 -19.80 -1.59 33.42
N ALA A 264 -19.39 -0.60 32.61
CA ALA A 264 -18.00 -0.16 32.51
C ALA A 264 -17.44 0.26 33.86
N SER A 265 -16.14 0.03 34.04
CA SER A 265 -15.41 0.50 35.22
C SER A 265 -15.25 2.02 35.22
N GLY A 266 -15.28 2.65 34.05
CA GLY A 266 -15.29 4.10 33.94
C GLY A 266 -15.43 4.62 32.51
N ARG A 267 -15.57 5.94 32.43
CA ARG A 267 -15.45 6.71 31.19
C ARG A 267 -14.25 7.65 31.31
N SER A 268 -13.66 8.00 30.17
CA SER A 268 -12.42 8.78 30.12
C SER A 268 -12.50 9.89 29.07
N TYR A 269 -11.91 11.04 29.39
CA TYR A 269 -11.61 12.10 28.43
C TYR A 269 -10.28 11.84 27.70
N ASN A 270 -9.43 10.98 28.25
CA ASN A 270 -8.14 10.65 27.65
C ASN A 270 -8.36 9.55 26.62
N ARG A 271 -8.58 9.94 25.36
CA ARG A 271 -8.73 9.04 24.22
C ARG A 271 -7.36 8.83 23.55
N PRO A 272 -6.92 7.60 23.29
CA PRO A 272 -5.65 7.32 22.61
C PRO A 272 -5.53 8.09 21.30
N ASN A 273 -4.31 8.50 20.96
CA ASN A 273 -4.00 8.97 19.62
C ASN A 273 -3.89 7.77 18.69
N VAL A 274 -4.46 7.90 17.50
CA VAL A 274 -4.40 6.84 16.48
C VAL A 274 -3.88 7.35 15.16
N GLN A 275 -3.22 6.46 14.42
CA GLN A 275 -3.12 6.58 12.98
C GLN A 275 -4.01 5.55 12.33
N LEU A 276 -4.71 5.97 11.28
CA LEU A 276 -5.49 5.09 10.42
C LEU A 276 -4.85 5.10 9.03
N THR A 277 -4.44 3.93 8.55
CA THR A 277 -3.99 3.78 7.16
C THR A 277 -5.23 3.69 6.29
N PHE A 278 -5.63 4.83 5.73
CA PHE A 278 -6.80 4.99 4.87
C PHE A 278 -6.44 4.74 3.41
N GLU A 279 -7.32 4.06 2.70
CA GLU A 279 -7.43 4.17 1.25
C GLU A 279 -7.71 5.62 0.89
N ILE A 280 -6.94 6.14 -0.04
CA ILE A 280 -7.25 7.40 -0.69
C ILE A 280 -7.75 7.12 -2.10
N PRO A 281 -8.65 7.96 -2.63
CA PRO A 281 -9.06 7.85 -4.02
C PRO A 281 -7.82 7.75 -4.92
N SER A 282 -7.74 6.68 -5.69
CA SER A 282 -6.87 6.61 -6.85
C SER A 282 -7.69 6.90 -8.09
N HIS A 283 -7.04 7.51 -9.06
CA HIS A 283 -7.65 7.83 -10.33
C HIS A 283 -7.68 6.59 -11.21
N ASP A 284 -8.64 6.51 -12.13
CA ASP A 284 -8.80 5.39 -13.04
C ASP A 284 -8.01 5.60 -14.33
N ASN A 285 -8.04 6.81 -14.90
CA ASN A 285 -7.32 7.20 -16.11
C ASN A 285 -6.41 8.40 -15.80
N ASP A 286 -5.14 8.11 -15.57
CA ASP A 286 -4.19 9.12 -15.10
C ASP A 286 -2.77 8.74 -15.57
N VAL A 287 -2.18 9.60 -16.40
CA VAL A 287 -0.84 9.44 -16.95
C VAL A 287 0.10 10.52 -16.44
N GLN A 288 1.04 10.13 -15.60
CA GLN A 288 2.07 11.03 -15.12
C GLN A 288 3.19 11.19 -16.16
N PHE A 289 3.54 12.43 -16.50
CA PHE A 289 4.75 12.75 -17.27
C PHE A 289 5.91 13.05 -16.32
N ILE A 290 6.75 12.03 -16.06
CA ILE A 290 7.85 12.12 -15.10
C ILE A 290 8.92 13.12 -15.55
N ALA A 291 9.45 12.95 -16.76
CA ALA A 291 10.56 13.75 -17.25
C ALA A 291 10.79 13.57 -18.75
N ILE A 292 11.31 14.60 -19.41
CA ILE A 292 11.94 14.50 -20.73
C ILE A 292 13.36 13.95 -20.51
N THR A 293 13.68 12.82 -21.13
CA THR A 293 14.98 12.12 -20.98
C THR A 293 15.92 12.35 -22.16
N GLU A 294 15.36 12.59 -23.34
CA GLU A 294 16.11 13.04 -24.51
C GLU A 294 15.38 14.18 -25.22
N PRO A 295 16.11 15.11 -25.85
CA PRO A 295 17.57 15.20 -25.84
C PRO A 295 18.11 15.62 -24.46
N SER A 296 19.39 15.33 -24.20
CA SER A 296 20.08 15.70 -22.96
C SER A 296 21.50 16.20 -23.24
N GLY A 297 22.05 16.98 -22.31
CA GLY A 297 23.39 17.56 -22.45
C GLY A 297 23.44 18.72 -23.47
N VAL A 298 24.61 18.91 -24.08
CA VAL A 298 24.84 19.95 -25.08
C VAL A 298 24.41 19.45 -26.46
N LEU A 299 23.61 20.25 -27.15
CA LEU A 299 23.14 19.95 -28.50
C LEU A 299 24.00 20.67 -29.54
N TYR A 300 23.88 20.21 -30.78
CA TYR A 300 24.55 20.77 -31.96
C TYR A 300 23.56 20.88 -33.10
N SER A 301 23.48 22.04 -33.73
CA SER A 301 22.51 22.32 -34.80
C SER A 301 22.72 21.52 -36.08
N THR A 302 23.88 20.87 -36.24
CA THR A 302 24.18 19.96 -37.36
C THR A 302 23.61 18.55 -37.17
N ASN A 303 23.11 18.23 -35.98
CA ASN A 303 22.65 16.91 -35.63
C ASN A 303 21.12 16.88 -35.54
N GLN A 304 20.59 15.66 -35.64
CA GLN A 304 19.20 15.33 -35.41
C GLN A 304 19.06 14.60 -34.09
N TYR A 305 17.97 14.85 -33.38
CA TYR A 305 17.70 14.29 -32.06
C TYR A 305 16.29 13.70 -32.01
N ASN A 306 16.16 12.63 -31.25
CA ASN A 306 14.86 12.18 -30.79
C ASN A 306 14.47 12.96 -29.55
N ILE A 307 13.17 13.15 -29.36
CA ILE A 307 12.62 13.62 -28.09
C ILE A 307 11.94 12.43 -27.41
N LYS A 308 12.45 12.09 -26.22
CA LYS A 308 11.96 10.97 -25.41
C LYS A 308 11.52 11.46 -24.04
N GLY A 309 10.49 10.83 -23.51
CA GLY A 309 10.00 11.08 -22.16
C GLY A 309 9.72 9.80 -21.41
N LYS A 310 9.81 9.85 -20.08
CA LYS A 310 9.32 8.81 -19.18
C LYS A 310 7.92 9.14 -18.71
N PHE A 311 7.02 8.19 -18.90
CA PHE A 311 5.61 8.27 -18.56
C PHE A 311 5.28 7.14 -17.60
N LYS A 312 4.38 7.38 -16.65
CA LYS A 312 3.91 6.36 -15.72
C LYS A 312 2.39 6.31 -15.74
N ASN A 313 1.85 5.10 -15.83
CA ASN A 313 0.43 4.91 -15.56
C ASN A 313 0.19 4.95 -14.04
N ILE A 314 -0.30 6.09 -13.55
CA ILE A 314 -0.69 6.23 -12.14
C ILE A 314 -2.19 6.01 -11.95
N GLY A 315 -2.94 5.71 -13.01
CA GLY A 315 -4.33 5.26 -12.97
C GLY A 315 -4.50 3.77 -12.64
N ASN A 316 -5.72 3.40 -12.23
CA ASN A 316 -6.10 2.00 -11.99
C ASN A 316 -6.36 1.22 -13.27
N ASN A 317 -6.74 1.88 -14.36
CA ASN A 317 -6.93 1.21 -15.65
C ASN A 317 -5.60 1.12 -16.38
N ALA A 318 -5.39 0.03 -17.13
CA ALA A 318 -4.31 0.01 -18.09
C ALA A 318 -4.51 1.15 -19.10
N LEU A 319 -3.46 1.94 -19.35
CA LEU A 319 -3.47 2.90 -20.44
C LEU A 319 -3.38 2.12 -21.74
N THR A 320 -4.25 2.44 -22.68
CA THR A 320 -4.29 1.91 -24.05
C THR A 320 -4.00 2.99 -25.07
N SER A 321 -4.23 4.26 -24.69
CA SER A 321 -3.80 5.42 -25.45
C SER A 321 -3.69 6.67 -24.59
N PHE A 322 -2.91 7.64 -25.04
CA PHE A 322 -2.93 9.04 -24.58
C PHE A 322 -2.21 9.93 -25.61
N THR A 323 -2.43 11.22 -25.56
CA THR A 323 -1.79 12.20 -26.45
C THR A 323 -0.70 12.96 -25.72
N ILE A 324 0.46 13.11 -26.36
CA ILE A 324 1.57 13.95 -25.91
C ILE A 324 1.56 15.20 -26.79
N LYS A 325 1.31 16.35 -26.18
CA LYS A 325 1.49 17.66 -26.79
C LYS A 325 2.81 18.27 -26.33
N TYR A 326 3.43 19.06 -27.19
CA TYR A 326 4.68 19.70 -26.84
C TYR A 326 4.94 20.99 -27.63
N LYS A 327 5.79 21.83 -27.03
CA LYS A 327 6.31 23.07 -27.59
C LYS A 327 7.83 23.02 -27.59
N ILE A 328 8.42 23.52 -28.66
CA ILE A 328 9.86 23.81 -28.74
C ILE A 328 9.98 25.33 -28.82
N ASN A 329 10.64 25.94 -27.84
CA ASN A 329 10.79 27.40 -27.73
C ASN A 329 9.45 28.15 -27.84
N GLY A 330 8.43 27.63 -27.17
CA GLY A 330 7.07 28.18 -27.19
C GLY A 330 6.25 27.90 -28.46
N VAL A 331 6.85 27.31 -29.51
CA VAL A 331 6.15 26.96 -30.76
C VAL A 331 5.55 25.56 -30.65
N GLU A 332 4.24 25.46 -30.81
CA GLU A 332 3.50 24.19 -30.81
C GLU A 332 3.94 23.26 -31.93
N GLN A 333 4.13 22.00 -31.58
CA GLN A 333 4.51 20.94 -32.49
C GLN A 333 3.33 20.00 -32.75
N THR A 334 3.45 19.14 -33.76
CA THR A 334 2.43 18.14 -34.06
C THR A 334 2.29 17.17 -32.87
N PRO A 335 1.07 16.99 -32.30
CA PRO A 335 0.87 16.06 -31.20
C PRO A 335 1.21 14.61 -31.59
N PHE A 336 1.69 13.84 -30.63
CA PHE A 336 1.94 12.42 -30.78
C PHE A 336 0.91 11.61 -30.00
N THR A 337 0.30 10.60 -30.61
CA THR A 337 -0.62 9.69 -29.92
C THR A 337 0.11 8.39 -29.59
N CYS A 338 0.31 8.13 -28.30
CA CYS A 338 0.73 6.82 -27.83
C CYS A 338 -0.45 5.86 -27.89
N THR A 339 -0.26 4.67 -28.46
CA THR A 339 -1.24 3.56 -28.46
C THR A 339 -0.67 2.29 -27.82
N GLU A 340 0.48 2.39 -27.17
CA GLU A 340 1.05 1.28 -26.43
C GLU A 340 0.27 1.04 -25.14
N THR A 341 0.14 -0.23 -24.76
CA THR A 341 -0.43 -0.56 -23.45
C THR A 341 0.60 -0.33 -22.35
N ILE A 342 0.28 0.52 -21.37
CA ILE A 342 1.09 0.76 -20.17
C ILE A 342 0.28 0.31 -18.96
N LEU A 343 0.75 -0.73 -18.28
CA LEU A 343 0.04 -1.30 -17.14
C LEU A 343 0.13 -0.38 -15.92
N THR A 344 -0.79 -0.52 -14.99
CA THR A 344 -0.81 0.27 -13.75
C THR A 344 0.54 0.17 -13.03
N ASP A 345 1.07 1.32 -12.64
CA ASP A 345 2.38 1.52 -11.99
C ASP A 345 3.61 1.29 -12.89
N GLU A 346 3.41 0.89 -14.15
CA GLU A 346 4.49 0.75 -15.12
C GLU A 346 5.01 2.12 -15.56
N VAL A 347 6.34 2.24 -15.63
CA VAL A 347 7.03 3.37 -16.25
C VAL A 347 7.51 2.96 -17.63
N ARG A 348 7.21 3.77 -18.63
CA ARG A 348 7.65 3.56 -20.01
C ARG A 348 8.35 4.77 -20.57
N GLU A 349 9.44 4.54 -21.30
CA GLU A 349 10.08 5.57 -22.09
C GLU A 349 9.51 5.56 -23.51
N ILE A 350 9.00 6.70 -23.96
CA ILE A 350 8.36 6.87 -25.26
C ILE A 350 9.15 7.89 -26.06
N THR A 351 9.48 7.54 -27.31
CA THR A 351 9.98 8.48 -28.30
C THR A 351 8.78 9.12 -29.00
N PHE A 352 8.53 10.40 -28.76
CA PHE A 352 7.35 11.11 -29.28
C PHE A 352 7.68 12.11 -30.40
N ALA A 353 8.95 12.33 -30.68
CA ALA A 353 9.42 13.01 -31.88
C ALA A 353 10.76 12.42 -32.32
N THR A 354 10.97 12.30 -33.63
CA THR A 354 12.23 11.81 -34.22
C THR A 354 12.82 12.86 -35.16
N ASP A 355 14.13 12.78 -35.34
CA ASP A 355 14.88 13.58 -36.32
C ASP A 355 14.71 15.11 -36.17
N VAL A 356 14.49 15.58 -34.94
CA VAL A 356 14.30 16.99 -34.61
C VAL A 356 15.63 17.73 -34.68
N THR A 357 15.62 18.90 -35.31
CA THR A 357 16.78 19.80 -35.37
C THR A 357 16.51 21.04 -34.51
N PHE A 358 17.57 21.57 -33.89
CA PHE A 358 17.48 22.73 -33.01
C PHE A 358 18.33 23.88 -33.54
N SER A 359 17.81 25.10 -33.47
CA SER A 359 18.57 26.31 -33.76
C SER A 359 19.61 26.56 -32.65
N THR A 360 20.70 27.24 -32.98
CA THR A 360 21.71 27.63 -31.97
C THR A 360 21.11 28.56 -30.92
N GLY A 361 21.48 28.34 -29.65
CA GLY A 361 21.01 29.12 -28.50
C GLY A 361 20.31 28.26 -27.45
N ASP A 362 19.59 28.93 -26.55
CA ASP A 362 18.77 28.28 -25.52
C ASP A 362 17.60 27.54 -26.17
N ILE A 363 17.38 26.31 -25.71
CA ILE A 363 16.29 25.45 -26.14
C ILE A 363 15.44 25.11 -24.93
N GLU A 364 14.15 25.36 -25.03
CA GLU A 364 13.14 24.87 -24.09
C GLU A 364 12.24 23.85 -24.79
N ILE A 365 12.10 22.68 -24.18
CA ILE A 365 11.08 21.70 -24.55
C ILE A 365 10.11 21.60 -23.39
N LEU A 366 8.85 21.97 -23.64
CA LEU A 366 7.74 21.84 -22.71
C LEU A 366 6.76 20.85 -23.31
N ALA A 367 6.43 19.79 -22.59
CA ALA A 367 5.53 18.76 -23.07
C ALA A 367 4.55 18.33 -21.98
N TRP A 368 3.33 17.96 -22.38
CA TRP A 368 2.28 17.54 -21.47
C TRP A 368 1.40 16.45 -22.08
N THR A 369 0.79 15.65 -21.22
CA THR A 369 -0.15 14.60 -21.58
C THR A 369 -1.60 15.09 -21.59
N GLU A 370 -2.44 14.46 -22.40
CA GLU A 370 -3.89 14.63 -22.35
C GLU A 370 -4.61 13.36 -22.87
N SER A 371 -5.88 13.23 -22.52
CA SER A 371 -6.79 12.21 -23.05
C SER A 371 -6.40 10.74 -22.78
N PRO A 372 -5.98 10.33 -21.56
CA PRO A 372 -5.73 8.93 -21.26
C PRO A 372 -6.98 8.07 -21.52
N ASN A 373 -6.83 7.02 -22.32
CA ASN A 373 -7.92 6.16 -22.79
C ASN A 373 -9.09 6.93 -23.43
N GLY A 374 -8.83 8.12 -24.00
CA GLY A 374 -9.88 9.00 -24.54
C GLY A 374 -10.75 9.69 -23.48
N SER A 375 -10.38 9.59 -22.21
CA SER A 375 -11.05 10.26 -21.07
C SER A 375 -10.27 11.47 -20.60
N ILE A 376 -10.84 12.29 -19.71
CA ILE A 376 -10.10 13.39 -19.08
C ILE A 376 -9.03 12.79 -18.16
N ASP A 377 -7.83 13.38 -18.15
CA ASP A 377 -6.84 13.04 -17.14
C ASP A 377 -7.29 13.58 -15.77
N GLU A 378 -7.40 12.67 -14.81
CA GLU A 378 -7.98 12.97 -13.50
C GLU A 378 -7.00 13.72 -12.58
N ASN A 379 -5.69 13.72 -12.86
CA ASN A 379 -4.70 14.52 -12.15
C ASN A 379 -3.89 15.45 -13.08
N PRO A 380 -4.43 16.61 -13.48
CA PRO A 380 -3.71 17.52 -14.36
C PRO A 380 -2.40 18.10 -13.78
N ALA A 381 -2.15 17.92 -12.48
CA ALA A 381 -1.00 18.49 -11.80
C ALA A 381 0.33 17.79 -12.14
N ASP A 382 0.31 16.55 -12.65
CA ASP A 382 1.51 15.78 -12.99
C ASP A 382 1.60 15.36 -14.47
N ASP A 383 0.81 16.01 -15.32
CA ASP A 383 0.83 15.83 -16.77
C ASP A 383 2.04 16.46 -17.48
N THR A 384 2.75 17.41 -16.86
CA THR A 384 3.67 18.32 -17.56
C THR A 384 5.13 18.13 -17.17
N ALA A 385 5.99 17.92 -18.16
CA ALA A 385 7.44 17.94 -18.02
C ALA A 385 8.09 19.07 -18.84
N ARG A 386 9.22 19.59 -18.35
CA ARG A 386 10.01 20.59 -19.06
C ARG A 386 11.50 20.29 -18.97
N VAL A 387 12.24 20.67 -20.00
CA VAL A 387 13.70 20.68 -19.99
C VAL A 387 14.22 21.90 -20.72
N SER A 388 15.29 22.50 -20.17
CA SER A 388 16.04 23.59 -20.78
C SER A 388 17.44 23.10 -21.12
N LEU A 389 17.88 23.35 -22.35
CA LEU A 389 19.12 22.86 -22.93
C LEU A 389 19.81 24.01 -23.70
N PHE A 390 21.05 23.77 -24.13
CA PHE A 390 21.78 24.70 -24.97
C PHE A 390 22.25 24.01 -26.26
N CYS A 391 21.97 24.63 -27.40
CA CYS A 391 22.37 24.15 -28.71
C CYS A 391 23.50 25.01 -29.29
N CYS A 392 24.64 24.39 -29.58
CA CYS A 392 25.79 25.02 -30.22
C CYS A 392 25.69 24.92 -31.75
N SER A 393 26.38 25.81 -32.47
CA SER A 393 26.42 25.79 -33.94
C SER A 393 27.16 24.58 -34.52
N ALA A 394 28.21 24.12 -33.84
CA ALA A 394 28.94 22.88 -34.13
C ALA A 394 29.81 22.49 -32.93
N GLY A 395 30.06 21.19 -32.75
CA GLY A 395 31.15 20.73 -31.87
C GLY A 395 32.48 21.07 -32.53
N TYR A 396 33.52 21.39 -31.75
CA TYR A 396 34.84 21.64 -32.32
C TYR A 396 35.31 20.42 -33.13
N ALA A 397 35.27 20.53 -34.46
CA ALA A 397 35.79 19.53 -35.39
C ALA A 397 37.16 20.00 -35.90
N GLY A 398 38.18 19.18 -35.67
CA GLY A 398 39.55 19.43 -36.11
C GLY A 398 40.50 18.34 -35.62
N THR A 399 41.58 18.08 -36.35
CA THR A 399 42.65 17.19 -35.90
C THR A 399 43.40 17.88 -34.76
N TYR A 400 43.24 17.39 -33.53
CA TYR A 400 44.06 17.85 -32.40
C TYR A 400 45.40 17.15 -32.46
N THR A 401 46.43 17.84 -32.91
CA THR A 401 47.82 17.37 -32.78
C THR A 401 48.37 17.84 -31.45
N ILE A 402 48.66 16.89 -30.54
CA ILE A 402 49.58 17.16 -29.42
C ILE A 402 50.97 17.24 -30.04
N ASP A 403 51.51 18.45 -30.14
CA ASP A 403 52.89 18.63 -30.54
C ASP A 403 53.81 18.16 -29.39
N SER A 404 54.35 16.95 -29.52
CA SER A 404 55.31 16.38 -28.58
C SER A 404 56.62 17.19 -28.46
N SER A 405 56.83 18.23 -29.28
CA SER A 405 58.00 19.11 -29.23
C SER A 405 57.80 20.41 -28.43
N GLN A 406 56.59 20.69 -27.92
CA GLN A 406 56.29 21.86 -27.09
C GLN A 406 55.79 21.40 -25.70
N PRO A 407 56.58 21.56 -24.62
CA PRO A 407 56.11 21.21 -23.28
C PRO A 407 54.94 22.10 -22.87
N THR A 408 53.87 21.49 -22.39
CA THR A 408 52.73 22.20 -21.81
C THR A 408 53.20 23.09 -20.65
N ALA A 409 53.05 24.40 -20.81
CA ALA A 409 53.34 25.38 -19.76
C ALA A 409 52.42 25.15 -18.56
N ARG A 410 53.00 25.31 -17.38
CA ARG A 410 52.44 25.01 -16.06
C ARG A 410 51.49 26.10 -15.57
#